data_AF-A0A853PTS9-F1
#
_entry.id   AF-A0A853PTS9-F1
#
_cell.length_a   1.000
_cell.length_b   1.000
_cell.length_c   1.000
_cell.angle_alpha   90.00
_cell.angle_beta   90.00
_cell.angle_gamma   90.00
#
_symmetry.space_group_name_H-M   'P 1'
#
loop_
_entity.id
_entity.type
_entity.pdbx_description
1 polymer ?
#
loop_
_entity_poly.entity_id
_entity_poly.type
_entity_poly.pdbx_seq_one_letter_code
_entity_poly.pdbx_strand_id
1 'polypeptide(L)'
;MAILNSNNADVLCTTIAVGFIHQSIVKRNPQRTQLIYEQKTLAQESEEMPMSERQRITKENAQISCKNAKTVQEHKEIQTLLAKVGCHVDIKEALPQSQLPFIGAKHGGMTIDEFSQWAKDFKVVVDQLQKVAGTPLRGAYIGGLYKIVEKTISFIGASKLEIYPPHYREIDTYEQEKISTAYKDAAKTTNQSLECIRKVGEQFKSLRHYIPAGYLSGEKTPDTVTKELLESLGILDGKFLFKSNHGMTQTIMQFGNTMNKGQEMCVEFALSSGTSKIGSCIPCSIFMEASGMPATATHLGCGDNWSIPNLERQQGHMLVRRWQEYVNSCYNKGCELLRPKYSTLLATLGTINSGILPDVFLEALTYEKPFIERMMNTLKQV
;
A
#
# COMPACT_ATOMS: atom_id res chain seq x y z
N MET A 1 -26.23 11.63 -7.33
CA MET A 1 -24.88 11.13 -7.66
C MET A 1 -24.99 9.62 -7.80
N ALA A 2 -24.36 9.00 -8.79
CA ALA A 2 -24.42 7.54 -8.91
C ALA A 2 -23.69 6.91 -7.72
N ILE A 3 -24.34 6.00 -7.01
CA ILE A 3 -23.73 5.16 -5.99
C ILE A 3 -22.67 4.29 -6.67
N LEU A 4 -21.49 4.17 -6.05
CA LEU A 4 -20.44 3.27 -6.50
C LEU A 4 -20.92 1.82 -6.39
N ASN A 5 -20.62 1.04 -7.42
CA ASN A 5 -20.69 -0.40 -7.42
C ASN A 5 -19.31 -0.97 -7.78
N SER A 6 -19.13 -2.28 -7.63
CA SER A 6 -17.86 -2.96 -7.95
C SER A 6 -17.31 -2.59 -9.33
N ASN A 7 -18.17 -2.54 -10.35
CA ASN A 7 -17.72 -2.29 -11.73
C ASN A 7 -17.26 -0.85 -11.92
N ASN A 8 -18.05 0.16 -11.52
CA ASN A 8 -17.64 1.55 -11.68
C ASN A 8 -16.46 1.93 -10.76
N ALA A 9 -16.30 1.25 -9.61
CA ALA A 9 -15.11 1.35 -8.76
C ALA A 9 -13.85 0.83 -9.48
N ASP A 10 -13.93 -0.31 -10.16
CA ASP A 10 -12.81 -0.84 -10.95
C ASP A 10 -12.43 0.12 -12.10
N VAL A 11 -13.41 0.71 -12.79
CA VAL A 11 -13.17 1.70 -13.84
C VAL A 11 -12.51 2.97 -13.27
N LEU A 12 -13.01 3.49 -12.14
CA LEU A 12 -12.46 4.68 -11.51
C LEU A 12 -11.01 4.46 -11.06
N CYS A 13 -10.77 3.37 -10.33
CA CYS A 13 -9.43 2.99 -9.88
C CYS A 13 -8.47 2.78 -11.06
N THR A 14 -8.92 2.12 -12.13
CA THR A 14 -8.12 1.93 -13.35
C THR A 14 -7.82 3.25 -14.05
N THR A 15 -8.80 4.13 -14.16
CA THR A 15 -8.64 5.44 -14.81
C THR A 15 -7.57 6.26 -14.07
N ILE A 16 -7.66 6.34 -12.74
CA ILE A 16 -6.68 7.03 -11.91
C ILE A 16 -5.29 6.36 -12.02
N ALA A 17 -5.24 5.02 -11.97
CA ALA A 17 -3.97 4.28 -12.07
C ALA A 17 -3.27 4.49 -13.43
N VAL A 18 -4.00 4.43 -14.55
CA VAL A 18 -3.46 4.71 -15.89
C VAL A 18 -2.91 6.12 -15.98
N GLY A 19 -3.64 7.10 -15.44
CA GLY A 19 -3.17 8.48 -15.36
C GLY A 19 -1.90 8.65 -14.53
N PHE A 20 -1.83 8.00 -13.37
CA PHE A 20 -0.65 7.97 -12.52
C PHE A 20 0.54 7.34 -13.25
N ILE A 21 0.38 6.15 -13.83
CA ILE A 21 1.43 5.43 -14.56
C ILE A 21 1.98 6.31 -15.68
N HIS A 22 1.11 6.95 -16.46
CA HIS A 22 1.55 7.83 -17.52
C HIS A 22 2.33 9.04 -17.00
N GLN A 23 1.82 9.74 -15.99
CA GLN A 23 2.41 10.97 -15.48
C GLN A 23 3.70 10.75 -14.68
N SER A 24 3.71 9.74 -13.80
CA SER A 24 4.81 9.47 -12.88
C SER A 24 5.89 8.55 -13.43
N ILE A 25 5.54 7.64 -14.35
CA ILE A 25 6.46 6.57 -14.78
C ILE A 25 6.87 6.78 -16.22
N VAL A 26 5.92 6.95 -17.14
CA VAL A 26 6.21 7.15 -18.57
C VAL A 26 6.88 8.51 -18.80
N LYS A 27 6.24 9.61 -18.38
CA LYS A 27 6.75 10.98 -18.65
C LYS A 27 8.02 11.35 -17.89
N ARG A 28 8.23 10.78 -16.69
CA ARG A 28 9.36 11.15 -15.81
C ARG A 28 10.55 10.19 -15.90
N ASN A 29 10.51 9.22 -16.83
CA ASN A 29 11.51 8.16 -17.02
C ASN A 29 11.61 7.20 -15.80
N PRO A 30 11.97 5.91 -15.97
CA PRO A 30 11.93 4.89 -14.91
C PRO A 30 13.02 5.07 -13.84
N GLN A 31 13.74 6.18 -13.83
CA GLN A 31 14.74 6.50 -12.81
C GLN A 31 14.09 6.88 -11.47
N ARG A 32 12.86 7.42 -11.49
CA ARG A 32 12.17 7.87 -10.26
C ARG A 32 11.41 6.74 -9.57
N THR A 33 10.46 6.14 -10.29
CA THR A 33 9.55 5.10 -9.80
C THR A 33 9.46 3.98 -10.84
N GLN A 34 9.59 2.73 -10.40
CA GLN A 34 9.47 1.54 -11.27
C GLN A 34 8.17 0.79 -11.00
N LEU A 35 7.61 0.14 -12.01
CA LEU A 35 6.57 -0.87 -11.81
C LEU A 35 7.21 -2.23 -11.58
N ILE A 36 6.72 -2.94 -10.56
CA ILE A 36 7.26 -4.24 -10.18
C ILE A 36 6.18 -5.26 -9.82
N TYR A 37 6.56 -6.53 -9.82
CA TYR A 37 5.78 -7.64 -9.30
C TYR A 37 6.64 -8.58 -8.44
N GLU A 38 6.02 -9.28 -7.49
CA GLU A 38 6.70 -10.26 -6.65
C GLU A 38 6.58 -11.66 -7.22
N GLN A 39 7.68 -12.42 -7.12
CA GLN A 39 7.65 -13.87 -7.20
C GLN A 39 7.85 -14.47 -5.81
N LYS A 40 7.09 -15.51 -5.52
CA LYS A 40 7.28 -16.26 -4.27
C LYS A 40 8.55 -17.09 -4.37
N THR A 41 9.34 -17.05 -3.30
CA THR A 41 10.57 -17.85 -3.19
C THR A 41 10.22 -19.33 -2.98
N LEU A 42 10.97 -20.22 -3.63
CA LEU A 42 10.86 -21.66 -3.42
C LEU A 42 11.51 -22.04 -2.09
N ALA A 43 10.89 -22.96 -1.35
CA ALA A 43 11.49 -23.54 -0.16
C ALA A 43 12.70 -24.39 -0.55
N GLN A 44 13.80 -24.25 0.20
CA GLN A 44 15.02 -25.01 -0.01
C GLN A 44 14.97 -26.34 0.75
N GLU A 45 15.37 -27.42 0.09
CA GLU A 45 15.55 -28.72 0.73
C GLU A 45 16.89 -28.76 1.50
N SER A 46 16.95 -29.54 2.57
CA SER A 46 18.18 -29.83 3.32
C SER A 46 18.44 -31.34 3.34
N GLU A 47 19.71 -31.74 3.32
CA GLU A 47 20.13 -33.14 3.37
C GLU A 47 19.70 -33.85 4.67
N GLU A 48 19.49 -33.11 5.76
CA GLU A 48 19.05 -33.66 7.05
C GLU A 48 17.52 -33.78 7.16
N MET A 49 16.78 -33.35 6.14
CA MET A 49 15.33 -33.25 6.19
C MET A 49 14.66 -34.61 5.91
N PRO A 50 13.64 -35.03 6.71
CA PRO A 50 12.92 -36.28 6.50
C PRO A 50 12.29 -36.38 5.10
N MET A 51 12.21 -37.60 4.54
CA MET A 51 11.63 -37.83 3.21
C MET A 51 10.18 -37.33 3.07
N SER A 52 9.37 -37.44 4.11
CA SER A 52 8.00 -36.92 4.14
C SER A 52 7.95 -35.39 4.01
N GLU A 53 8.91 -34.71 4.61
CA GLU A 53 9.04 -33.26 4.58
C GLU A 53 9.57 -32.77 3.22
N ARG A 54 10.53 -33.48 2.62
CA ARG A 54 10.98 -33.22 1.24
C ARG A 54 9.83 -33.33 0.24
N GLN A 55 9.02 -34.40 0.34
CA GLN A 55 7.84 -34.57 -0.51
C GLN A 55 6.80 -33.46 -0.34
N ARG A 56 6.64 -32.93 0.89
CA ARG A 56 5.78 -31.76 1.15
C ARG A 56 6.32 -30.53 0.44
N ILE A 57 7.61 -30.23 0.61
CA ILE A 57 8.28 -29.10 -0.03
C ILE A 57 8.20 -29.19 -1.56
N THR A 58 8.42 -30.37 -2.15
CA THR A 58 8.30 -30.54 -3.61
C THR A 58 6.90 -30.16 -4.11
N LYS A 59 5.84 -30.59 -3.40
CA LYS A 59 4.45 -30.25 -3.75
C LYS A 59 4.17 -28.75 -3.58
N GLU A 60 4.64 -28.15 -2.48
CA GLU A 60 4.50 -26.71 -2.25
C GLU A 60 5.24 -25.88 -3.31
N ASN A 61 6.47 -26.27 -3.66
CA ASN A 61 7.27 -25.62 -4.69
C ASN A 61 6.64 -25.73 -6.08
N ALA A 62 5.99 -26.85 -6.42
CA ALA A 62 5.24 -26.98 -7.65
C ALA A 62 4.05 -25.99 -7.70
N GLN A 63 3.32 -25.85 -6.59
CA GLN A 63 2.23 -24.86 -6.48
C GLN A 63 2.74 -23.43 -6.56
N ILE A 64 3.87 -23.12 -5.93
CA ILE A 64 4.52 -21.80 -5.99
C ILE A 64 4.95 -21.50 -7.43
N SER A 65 5.59 -22.44 -8.11
CA SER A 65 6.05 -22.28 -9.49
C SER A 65 4.89 -21.99 -10.45
N CYS A 66 3.78 -22.73 -10.30
CA CYS A 66 2.55 -22.49 -11.08
C CYS A 66 1.98 -21.09 -10.82
N LYS A 67 1.93 -20.65 -9.56
CA LYS A 67 1.49 -19.29 -9.19
C LYS A 67 2.39 -18.21 -9.78
N ASN A 68 3.71 -18.37 -9.67
CA ASN A 68 4.68 -17.42 -10.24
C ASN A 68 4.54 -17.32 -11.76
N ALA A 69 4.38 -18.46 -12.46
CA ALA A 69 4.16 -18.47 -13.90
C ALA A 69 2.89 -17.71 -14.30
N LYS A 70 1.78 -17.90 -13.55
CA LYS A 70 0.56 -17.12 -13.74
C LYS A 70 0.79 -15.64 -13.51
N THR A 71 1.47 -15.25 -12.43
CA THR A 71 1.80 -13.85 -12.12
C THR A 71 2.62 -13.21 -13.24
N VAL A 72 3.64 -13.89 -13.77
CA VAL A 72 4.44 -13.38 -14.90
C VAL A 72 3.56 -13.16 -16.13
N GLN A 73 2.66 -14.11 -16.43
CA GLN A 73 1.77 -14.00 -17.57
C GLN A 73 0.79 -12.82 -17.43
N GLU A 74 0.19 -12.65 -16.26
CA GLU A 74 -0.72 -11.52 -15.97
C GLU A 74 0.00 -10.17 -16.13
N HIS A 75 1.25 -10.06 -15.67
CA HIS A 75 2.02 -8.83 -15.78
C HIS A 75 2.45 -8.52 -17.22
N LYS A 76 2.77 -9.54 -18.03
CA LYS A 76 2.99 -9.36 -19.49
C LYS A 76 1.71 -8.91 -20.21
N GLU A 77 0.57 -9.48 -19.83
CA GLU A 77 -0.71 -9.14 -20.43
C GLU A 77 -1.12 -7.71 -20.09
N ILE A 78 -1.04 -7.30 -18.82
CA ILE A 78 -1.37 -5.92 -18.44
C ILE A 78 -0.42 -4.91 -19.06
N GLN A 79 0.88 -5.23 -19.21
CA GLN A 79 1.83 -4.38 -19.92
C GLN A 79 1.41 -4.16 -21.39
N THR A 80 0.89 -5.21 -22.04
CA THR A 80 0.34 -5.12 -23.40
C THR A 80 -0.91 -4.23 -23.45
N LEU A 81 -1.82 -4.37 -22.48
CA LEU A 81 -3.03 -3.54 -22.39
C LEU A 81 -2.70 -2.07 -22.10
N LEU A 82 -1.74 -1.79 -21.22
CA LEU A 82 -1.27 -0.45 -20.92
C LEU A 82 -0.62 0.21 -22.16
N ALA A 83 0.17 -0.53 -22.92
CA ALA A 83 0.74 -0.03 -24.18
C ALA A 83 -0.34 0.39 -25.18
N LYS A 84 -1.47 -0.34 -25.25
CA LYS A 84 -2.60 0.02 -26.13
C LYS A 84 -3.20 1.38 -25.76
N VAL A 85 -3.07 1.85 -24.53
CA VAL A 85 -3.62 3.16 -24.09
C VAL A 85 -2.53 4.23 -23.95
N GLY A 86 -1.35 4.01 -24.56
CA GLY A 86 -0.24 4.97 -24.57
C GLY A 86 0.66 4.90 -23.34
N CYS A 87 0.48 3.91 -22.46
CA CYS A 87 1.34 3.67 -21.30
C CYS A 87 2.38 2.60 -21.61
N HIS A 88 3.44 2.99 -22.32
CA HIS A 88 4.58 2.10 -22.59
C HIS A 88 5.47 2.02 -21.35
N VAL A 89 5.32 0.96 -20.58
CA VAL A 89 6.07 0.69 -19.35
C VAL A 89 6.70 -0.68 -19.38
N ASP A 90 7.76 -0.84 -18.60
CA ASP A 90 8.34 -2.14 -18.28
C ASP A 90 7.97 -2.50 -16.84
N ILE A 91 7.43 -3.70 -16.63
CA ILE A 91 7.08 -4.20 -15.30
C ILE A 91 8.08 -5.29 -14.93
N LYS A 92 8.93 -5.00 -13.94
CA LYS A 92 10.06 -5.85 -13.59
C LYS A 92 9.76 -6.75 -12.41
N GLU A 93 10.48 -7.85 -12.30
CA GLU A 93 10.48 -8.62 -11.06
C GLU A 93 11.12 -7.80 -9.93
N ALA A 94 10.48 -7.81 -8.77
CA ALA A 94 11.01 -7.19 -7.57
C ALA A 94 12.24 -7.95 -7.08
N LEU A 95 13.18 -7.24 -6.45
CA LEU A 95 14.26 -7.92 -5.73
C LEU A 95 13.68 -8.78 -4.60
N PRO A 96 14.30 -9.93 -4.27
CA PRO A 96 13.86 -10.77 -3.16
C PRO A 96 13.78 -9.98 -1.86
N GLN A 97 12.81 -10.31 -1.00
CA GLN A 97 12.64 -9.68 0.32
C GLN A 97 13.92 -9.74 1.18
N SER A 98 14.74 -10.78 1.01
CA SER A 98 16.04 -10.92 1.67
C SER A 98 17.02 -9.79 1.32
N GLN A 99 16.84 -9.14 0.17
CA GLN A 99 17.68 -8.05 -0.34
C GLN A 99 17.05 -6.67 -0.09
N LEU A 100 15.72 -6.54 -0.11
CA LEU A 100 14.99 -5.31 0.18
C LEU A 100 13.84 -5.56 1.16
N PRO A 101 14.09 -5.46 2.48
CA PRO A 101 13.04 -5.71 3.47
C PRO A 101 12.06 -4.55 3.66
N PHE A 102 12.31 -3.38 3.06
CA PHE A 102 11.52 -2.17 3.24
C PHE A 102 11.45 -1.30 1.99
N ILE A 103 10.48 -0.38 1.98
CA ILE A 103 10.35 0.66 0.96
C ILE A 103 10.69 2.02 1.56
N GLY A 104 11.37 2.86 0.79
CA GLY A 104 11.61 4.27 1.13
C GLY A 104 10.82 5.22 0.25
N ALA A 105 10.50 6.39 0.79
CA ALA A 105 10.13 7.57 0.03
C ALA A 105 11.42 8.25 -0.43
N LYS A 106 11.71 8.19 -1.73
CA LYS A 106 12.92 8.82 -2.27
C LYS A 106 12.79 10.34 -2.14
N HIS A 107 13.85 11.00 -1.67
CA HIS A 107 13.99 12.41 -2.00
C HIS A 107 14.32 12.55 -3.49
N GLY A 108 13.88 13.65 -4.11
CA GLY A 108 14.27 13.94 -5.49
C GLY A 108 15.79 13.93 -5.63
N GLY A 109 16.31 13.12 -6.55
CA GLY A 109 17.76 13.01 -6.84
C GLY A 109 18.44 11.71 -6.40
N MET A 110 17.83 10.92 -5.50
CA MET A 110 18.43 9.65 -5.05
C MET A 110 18.22 8.52 -6.08
N THR A 111 19.30 7.81 -6.38
CA THR A 111 19.30 6.61 -7.22
C THR A 111 18.86 5.36 -6.44
N ILE A 112 18.58 4.26 -7.15
CA ILE A 112 18.21 2.98 -6.53
C ILE A 112 19.41 2.37 -5.78
N ASP A 113 20.62 2.52 -6.31
CA ASP A 113 21.82 1.93 -5.72
C ASP A 113 22.18 2.59 -4.38
N GLU A 114 22.04 3.92 -4.29
CA GLU A 114 22.19 4.66 -3.03
C GLU A 114 21.20 4.18 -1.97
N PHE A 115 19.93 3.99 -2.37
CA PHE A 115 18.90 3.43 -1.48
C PHE A 115 19.23 2.01 -1.02
N SER A 116 19.65 1.13 -1.94
CA SER A 116 20.03 -0.25 -1.63
C SER A 116 21.22 -0.34 -0.68
N GLN A 117 22.17 0.58 -0.77
CA GLN A 117 23.31 0.61 0.15
C GLN A 117 22.87 0.97 1.57
N TRP A 118 21.96 1.93 1.72
CA TRP A 118 21.39 2.27 3.04
C TRP A 118 20.51 1.15 3.60
N ALA A 119 19.84 0.38 2.75
CA ALA A 119 19.02 -0.74 3.18
C ALA A 119 19.78 -1.86 3.91
N LYS A 120 21.09 -2.00 3.63
CA LYS A 120 21.94 -2.98 4.31
C LYS A 120 22.12 -2.66 5.79
N ASP A 121 22.33 -1.39 6.14
CA ASP A 121 22.54 -0.94 7.53
C ASP A 121 21.32 -1.24 8.42
N PHE A 122 20.14 -1.34 7.80
CA PHE A 122 18.88 -1.61 8.47
C PHE A 122 18.55 -3.06 8.72
N LYS A 123 19.25 -3.97 8.03
CA LYS A 123 18.89 -5.39 8.03
C LYS A 123 18.83 -5.95 9.45
N VAL A 124 19.72 -5.51 10.34
CA VAL A 124 19.75 -5.90 11.75
C VAL A 124 18.45 -5.56 12.48
N VAL A 125 17.86 -4.40 12.24
CA VAL A 125 16.60 -3.99 12.90
C VAL A 125 15.43 -4.82 12.39
N VAL A 126 15.35 -5.04 11.07
CA VAL A 126 14.31 -5.88 10.46
C VAL A 126 14.38 -7.32 10.97
N ASP A 127 15.58 -7.92 10.96
CA ASP A 127 15.76 -9.30 11.39
C ASP A 127 15.31 -9.51 12.85
N GLN A 128 15.47 -8.49 13.72
CA GLN A 128 15.03 -8.54 15.12
C GLN A 128 13.52 -8.34 15.27
N LEU A 129 12.93 -7.43 14.49
CA LEU A 129 11.47 -7.26 14.42
C LEU A 129 10.78 -8.57 13.97
N GLN A 130 11.32 -9.24 12.95
CA GLN A 130 10.79 -10.51 12.46
C GLN A 130 10.93 -11.64 13.48
N LYS A 131 12.04 -11.69 14.24
CA LYS A 131 12.21 -12.65 15.34
C LYS A 131 11.17 -12.46 16.44
N VAL A 132 10.90 -11.22 16.85
CA VAL A 132 9.93 -10.92 17.91
C VAL A 132 8.50 -11.16 17.48
N ALA A 133 8.17 -10.91 16.20
CA ALA A 133 6.84 -11.20 15.67
C ALA A 133 6.46 -12.68 15.88
N GLY A 134 7.44 -13.60 15.75
CA GLY A 134 7.35 -15.03 16.07
C GLY A 134 6.36 -15.83 15.22
N THR A 135 5.36 -15.17 14.63
CA THR A 135 4.31 -15.70 13.78
C THR A 135 4.20 -14.87 12.50
N PRO A 136 3.92 -15.49 11.35
CA PRO A 136 3.63 -14.78 10.11
C PRO A 136 2.42 -13.85 10.26
N LEU A 137 2.64 -12.54 10.22
CA LEU A 137 1.60 -11.50 10.25
C LEU A 137 1.46 -10.90 8.85
N ARG A 138 0.33 -11.15 8.19
CA ARG A 138 0.05 -10.64 6.84
C ARG A 138 -0.44 -9.19 6.93
N GLY A 139 0.15 -8.27 6.15
CA GLY A 139 -0.25 -6.86 6.15
C GLY A 139 0.29 -6.04 7.32
N ALA A 140 1.18 -6.61 8.13
CA ALA A 140 1.83 -5.93 9.24
C ALA A 140 2.90 -4.95 8.74
N TYR A 141 2.50 -3.71 8.52
CA TYR A 141 3.38 -2.64 8.07
C TYR A 141 3.61 -1.57 9.14
N ILE A 142 4.85 -1.09 9.23
CA ILE A 142 5.28 -0.09 10.21
C ILE A 142 5.89 1.09 9.47
N GLY A 143 5.50 2.31 9.83
CA GLY A 143 6.13 3.53 9.33
C GLY A 143 7.29 3.98 10.20
N GLY A 144 8.25 4.69 9.62
CA GLY A 144 9.29 5.36 10.37
C GLY A 144 10.08 6.39 9.57
N LEU A 145 10.86 7.20 10.28
CA LEU A 145 11.81 8.15 9.71
C LEU A 145 13.22 7.61 9.94
N TYR A 146 13.95 7.35 8.86
CA TYR A 146 15.38 7.05 8.92
C TYR A 146 16.20 8.33 8.87
N LYS A 147 17.23 8.42 9.70
CA LYS A 147 18.27 9.45 9.66
C LYS A 147 19.58 8.82 9.21
N ILE A 148 20.03 9.17 8.01
CA ILE A 148 21.15 8.55 7.29
C ILE A 148 22.47 8.74 8.05
N VAL A 149 22.76 9.97 8.46
CA VAL A 149 24.04 10.30 9.12
C VAL A 149 24.14 9.67 10.50
N GLU A 150 23.06 9.74 11.27
CA GLU A 150 23.00 9.16 12.63
C GLU A 150 22.84 7.64 12.60
N LYS A 151 22.45 7.07 11.45
CA LYS A 151 22.05 5.66 11.28
C LYS A 151 20.95 5.22 12.24
N THR A 152 19.98 6.11 12.52
CA THR A 152 18.89 5.87 13.46
C THR A 152 17.53 5.89 12.78
N ILE A 153 16.56 5.16 13.33
CA ILE A 153 15.17 5.12 12.91
C ILE A 153 14.20 5.49 14.03
N SER A 154 13.36 6.48 13.76
CA SER A 154 12.21 6.78 14.59
C SER A 154 10.98 6.06 14.03
N PHE A 155 10.56 4.96 14.66
CA PHE A 155 9.28 4.31 14.34
C PHE A 155 8.14 5.19 14.79
N ILE A 156 7.13 5.38 13.95
CA ILE A 156 5.91 6.12 14.29
C ILE A 156 4.75 5.22 14.70
N GLY A 157 4.81 3.93 14.34
CA GLY A 157 3.78 2.94 14.65
C GLY A 157 3.31 2.12 13.45
N ALA A 158 2.32 1.27 13.70
CA ALA A 158 1.67 0.44 12.69
C ALA A 158 0.61 1.23 11.89
N SER A 159 0.01 0.58 10.88
CA SER A 159 -1.12 1.18 10.15
C SER A 159 -2.30 1.42 11.09
N LYS A 160 -2.87 2.63 11.07
CA LYS A 160 -4.01 3.01 11.93
C LYS A 160 -5.33 2.75 11.19
N LEU A 161 -6.27 2.09 11.85
CA LEU A 161 -7.61 1.90 11.31
C LEU A 161 -8.59 2.93 11.87
N GLU A 162 -9.50 3.40 11.02
CA GLU A 162 -10.58 4.30 11.39
C GLU A 162 -11.89 3.83 10.75
N ILE A 163 -12.97 3.81 11.54
CA ILE A 163 -14.32 3.45 11.09
C ILE A 163 -15.05 4.73 10.69
N TYR A 164 -15.84 4.67 9.61
CA TYR A 164 -16.61 5.82 9.11
C TYR A 164 -17.89 5.37 8.40
N PRO A 165 -18.92 6.24 8.34
CA PRO A 165 -20.13 5.95 7.57
C PRO A 165 -19.84 6.02 6.06
N PRO A 166 -20.44 5.15 5.23
CA PRO A 166 -20.32 5.24 3.77
C PRO A 166 -21.05 6.47 3.21
N HIS A 167 -20.46 7.16 2.24
CA HIS A 167 -21.06 8.33 1.57
C HIS A 167 -21.36 8.09 0.08
N TYR A 168 -20.58 7.24 -0.57
CA TYR A 168 -20.62 7.00 -2.01
C TYR A 168 -20.80 5.53 -2.37
N ARG A 169 -20.78 4.61 -1.40
CA ARG A 169 -21.00 3.17 -1.57
C ARG A 169 -22.26 2.72 -0.83
N GLU A 170 -23.11 1.94 -1.49
CA GLU A 170 -24.19 1.21 -0.81
C GLU A 170 -23.66 -0.10 -0.25
N ILE A 171 -24.10 -0.44 0.96
CA ILE A 171 -23.69 -1.64 1.68
C ILE A 171 -24.94 -2.44 2.02
N ASP A 172 -25.00 -3.68 1.55
CA ASP A 172 -26.00 -4.66 1.99
C ASP A 172 -25.50 -5.45 3.22
N THR A 173 -26.38 -6.26 3.81
CA THR A 173 -26.04 -7.02 5.03
C THR A 173 -24.89 -8.00 4.82
N TYR A 174 -24.81 -8.65 3.65
CA TYR A 174 -23.77 -9.62 3.35
C TYR A 174 -22.40 -8.95 3.18
N GLU A 175 -22.38 -7.80 2.50
CA GLU A 175 -21.19 -6.97 2.40
C GLU A 175 -20.76 -6.42 3.76
N GLN A 176 -21.71 -6.03 4.62
CA GLN A 176 -21.40 -5.56 5.97
C GLN A 176 -20.70 -6.65 6.82
N GLU A 177 -21.11 -7.91 6.71
CA GLU A 177 -20.45 -9.04 7.40
C GLU A 177 -19.01 -9.26 6.94
N LYS A 178 -18.77 -9.17 5.61
CA LYS A 178 -17.41 -9.24 5.05
C LYS A 178 -16.53 -8.11 5.53
N ILE A 179 -17.05 -6.87 5.47
CA ILE A 179 -16.33 -5.67 5.93
C ILE A 179 -15.97 -5.80 7.41
N SER A 180 -16.89 -6.31 8.23
CA SER A 180 -16.67 -6.52 9.67
C SER A 180 -15.57 -7.55 9.94
N THR A 181 -15.51 -8.63 9.16
CA THR A 181 -14.46 -9.65 9.26
C THR A 181 -13.11 -9.08 8.82
N ALA A 182 -13.06 -8.38 7.68
CA ALA A 182 -11.85 -7.73 7.18
C ALA A 182 -11.29 -6.70 8.18
N TYR A 183 -12.16 -5.89 8.79
CA TYR A 183 -11.77 -4.96 9.85
C TYR A 183 -11.17 -5.68 11.05
N LYS A 184 -11.82 -6.73 11.55
CA LYS A 184 -11.34 -7.51 12.70
C LYS A 184 -9.94 -8.10 12.46
N ASP A 185 -9.71 -8.66 11.29
CA ASP A 185 -8.42 -9.24 10.91
C ASP A 185 -7.33 -8.15 10.79
N ALA A 186 -7.68 -7.00 10.21
CA ALA A 186 -6.79 -5.85 10.13
C ALA A 186 -6.45 -5.30 11.54
N ALA A 187 -7.45 -5.13 12.41
CA ALA A 187 -7.28 -4.60 13.76
C ALA A 187 -6.39 -5.51 14.62
N LYS A 188 -6.59 -6.83 14.52
CA LYS A 188 -5.72 -7.83 15.15
C LYS A 188 -4.28 -7.68 14.70
N THR A 189 -4.05 -7.58 13.38
CA THR A 189 -2.71 -7.43 12.80
C THR A 189 -2.04 -6.11 13.24
N THR A 190 -2.77 -5.00 13.22
CA THR A 190 -2.29 -3.69 13.69
C THR A 190 -1.88 -3.76 15.17
N ASN A 191 -2.74 -4.30 16.03
CA ASN A 191 -2.47 -4.39 17.46
C ASN A 191 -1.29 -5.30 17.79
N GLN A 192 -1.16 -6.43 17.09
CA GLN A 192 0.01 -7.32 17.22
C GLN A 192 1.28 -6.60 16.75
N SER A 193 1.19 -5.79 15.71
CA SER A 193 2.33 -5.01 15.21
C SER A 193 2.81 -4.00 16.23
N LEU A 194 1.90 -3.23 16.84
CA LEU A 194 2.22 -2.28 17.91
C LEU A 194 2.93 -2.96 19.10
N GLU A 195 2.42 -4.13 19.52
CA GLU A 195 3.02 -4.89 20.61
C GLU A 195 4.43 -5.41 20.28
N CYS A 196 4.68 -5.81 19.03
CA CYS A 196 6.01 -6.24 18.59
C CYS A 196 7.03 -5.09 18.66
N ILE A 197 6.66 -3.90 18.17
CA ILE A 197 7.54 -2.72 18.21
C ILE A 197 7.89 -2.37 19.67
N ARG A 198 6.88 -2.39 20.56
CA ARG A 198 7.07 -2.15 21.99
C ARG A 198 8.07 -3.13 22.60
N LYS A 199 7.89 -4.43 22.35
CA LYS A 199 8.81 -5.48 22.84
C LYS A 199 10.23 -5.32 22.31
N VAL A 200 10.41 -4.98 21.04
CA VAL A 200 11.75 -4.77 20.47
C VAL A 200 12.47 -3.61 21.15
N GLY A 201 11.78 -2.48 21.38
CA GLY A 201 12.34 -1.32 22.07
C GLY A 201 12.74 -1.61 23.53
N GLU A 202 12.00 -2.49 24.20
CA GLU A 202 12.28 -2.91 25.58
C GLU A 202 13.41 -3.95 25.69
N GLN A 203 13.38 -4.98 24.86
CA GLN A 203 14.25 -6.16 24.95
C GLN A 203 15.67 -5.89 24.45
N PHE A 204 15.83 -5.07 23.40
CA PHE A 204 17.13 -4.89 22.75
C PHE A 204 17.75 -3.54 23.09
N LYS A 205 18.42 -3.46 24.25
CA LYS A 205 19.19 -2.26 24.63
C LYS A 205 20.20 -1.82 23.56
N SER A 206 20.81 -2.78 22.85
CA SER A 206 21.72 -2.52 21.73
C SER A 206 21.06 -1.88 20.52
N LEU A 207 19.74 -2.02 20.36
CA LEU A 207 18.98 -1.39 19.28
C LEU A 207 18.48 0.00 19.63
N ARG A 208 18.67 0.50 20.86
CA ARG A 208 18.25 1.86 21.26
C ARG A 208 18.96 2.97 20.48
N HIS A 209 20.18 2.70 20.00
CA HIS A 209 20.85 3.60 19.07
C HIS A 209 20.02 3.72 17.78
N TYR A 210 19.54 2.60 17.26
CA TYR A 210 18.68 2.58 16.07
C TYR A 210 17.25 3.05 16.37
N ILE A 211 16.71 2.89 17.58
CA ILE A 211 15.31 3.21 17.90
C ILE A 211 15.27 4.16 19.10
N PRO A 212 15.20 5.48 18.90
CA PRO A 212 15.12 6.45 19.99
C PRO A 212 13.86 6.24 20.84
N ALA A 213 14.02 6.26 22.17
CA ALA A 213 12.90 6.18 23.11
C ALA A 213 12.05 7.46 23.03
N GLY A 214 10.75 7.33 22.71
CA GLY A 214 9.81 8.46 22.71
C GLY A 214 8.83 8.53 21.54
N TYR A 215 9.03 7.74 20.47
CA TYR A 215 8.17 7.78 19.28
C TYR A 215 7.25 6.56 19.10
N LEU A 216 7.18 5.67 20.09
CA LEU A 216 6.29 4.50 20.09
C LEU A 216 4.83 4.95 20.33
N SER A 217 4.22 5.63 19.36
CA SER A 217 2.82 6.05 19.44
C SER A 217 1.92 5.00 18.80
N GLY A 218 0.97 4.49 19.58
CA GLY A 218 -0.14 3.74 19.04
C GLY A 218 -1.11 3.35 20.13
N GLU A 219 -2.24 4.05 20.20
CA GLU A 219 -3.41 3.50 20.89
C GLU A 219 -3.84 2.22 20.17
N LYS A 220 -4.24 1.21 20.94
CA LYS A 220 -4.77 -0.02 20.36
C LYS A 220 -6.04 0.31 19.56
N THR A 221 -6.13 -0.26 18.37
CA THR A 221 -7.35 -0.21 17.58
C THR A 221 -8.39 -1.13 18.21
N PRO A 222 -9.67 -0.73 18.35
CA PRO A 222 -10.72 -1.64 18.79
C PRO A 222 -10.79 -2.86 17.86
N ASP A 223 -10.71 -4.06 18.42
CA ASP A 223 -10.74 -5.32 17.67
C ASP A 223 -12.17 -5.82 17.40
N THR A 224 -13.16 -5.13 17.96
CA THR A 224 -14.58 -5.39 17.80
C THR A 224 -15.32 -4.08 17.50
N VAL A 225 -16.29 -4.16 16.59
CA VAL A 225 -17.18 -3.04 16.26
C VAL A 225 -18.50 -3.27 16.98
N THR A 226 -18.72 -2.53 18.08
CA THR A 226 -19.94 -2.62 18.86
C THR A 226 -20.94 -1.55 18.44
N LYS A 227 -22.22 -1.75 18.81
CA LYS A 227 -23.25 -0.74 18.58
C LYS A 227 -22.91 0.58 19.26
N GLU A 228 -22.40 0.53 20.49
CA GLU A 228 -21.99 1.71 21.25
C GLU A 228 -20.84 2.47 20.57
N LEU A 229 -19.88 1.74 19.97
CA LEU A 229 -18.81 2.36 19.20
C LEU A 229 -19.37 3.09 17.97
N LEU A 230 -20.27 2.44 17.21
CA LEU A 230 -20.89 3.04 16.03
C LEU A 230 -21.73 4.28 16.41
N GLU A 231 -22.53 4.19 17.46
CA GLU A 231 -23.32 5.32 17.97
C GLU A 231 -22.41 6.48 18.43
N SER A 232 -21.29 6.18 19.09
CA SER A 232 -20.31 7.20 19.51
C SER A 232 -19.64 7.92 18.32
N LEU A 233 -19.61 7.27 17.15
CA LEU A 233 -19.11 7.83 15.89
C LEU A 233 -20.21 8.46 15.03
N GLY A 234 -21.46 8.49 15.51
CA GLY A 234 -22.61 9.01 14.78
C GLY A 234 -23.14 8.09 13.67
N ILE A 235 -22.76 6.81 13.67
CA ILE A 235 -23.18 5.81 12.69
C ILE A 235 -24.41 5.07 13.24
N LEU A 236 -25.61 5.52 12.85
CA LEU A 236 -26.87 5.08 13.46
C LEU A 236 -27.56 3.92 12.71
N ASP A 237 -27.24 3.72 11.43
CA ASP A 237 -27.81 2.65 10.60
C ASP A 237 -27.08 1.31 10.74
N GLY A 238 -26.01 1.29 11.53
CA GLY A 238 -25.15 0.13 11.76
C GLY A 238 -24.25 -0.23 10.57
N LYS A 239 -24.30 0.52 9.47
CA LYS A 239 -23.49 0.25 8.28
C LYS A 239 -22.24 1.11 8.30
N PHE A 240 -21.09 0.47 8.11
CA PHE A 240 -19.81 1.15 8.21
C PHE A 240 -18.80 0.63 7.20
N LEU A 241 -17.86 1.51 6.85
CA LEU A 241 -16.61 1.16 6.21
C LEU A 241 -15.46 1.39 7.20
N PHE A 242 -14.29 0.87 6.85
CA PHE A 242 -13.06 1.23 7.54
C PHE A 242 -12.00 1.67 6.56
N LYS A 243 -11.07 2.47 7.06
CA LYS A 243 -9.90 2.92 6.32
C LYS A 243 -8.63 2.62 7.09
N SER A 244 -7.57 2.31 6.35
CA SER A 244 -6.23 1.99 6.83
C SER A 244 -5.27 3.09 6.40
N ASN A 245 -4.71 3.77 7.40
CA ASN A 245 -3.67 4.77 7.20
C ASN A 245 -2.32 4.04 7.21
N HIS A 246 -1.73 3.82 6.04
CA HIS A 246 -0.46 3.11 5.93
C HIS A 246 0.67 3.89 6.61
N GLY A 247 1.65 3.17 7.17
CA GLY A 247 2.79 3.73 7.90
C GLY A 247 3.60 4.73 7.06
N MET A 248 3.77 4.48 5.75
CA MET A 248 4.42 5.44 4.85
C MET A 248 3.65 6.76 4.77
N THR A 249 2.33 6.71 4.59
CA THR A 249 1.45 7.88 4.52
C THR A 249 1.50 8.67 5.83
N GLN A 250 1.41 7.97 6.96
CA GLN A 250 1.50 8.58 8.29
C GLN A 250 2.85 9.29 8.50
N THR A 251 3.96 8.64 8.10
CA THR A 251 5.30 9.21 8.24
C THR A 251 5.46 10.48 7.42
N ILE A 252 5.02 10.46 6.16
CA ILE A 252 5.08 11.63 5.28
C ILE A 252 4.19 12.75 5.80
N MET A 253 2.99 12.44 6.31
CA MET A 253 2.11 13.45 6.92
C MET A 253 2.77 14.11 8.14
N GLN A 254 3.51 13.35 8.94
CA GLN A 254 4.16 13.85 10.14
C GLN A 254 5.46 14.64 9.86
N PHE A 255 6.29 14.17 8.93
CA PHE A 255 7.65 14.70 8.75
C PHE A 255 7.92 15.30 7.37
N GLY A 256 7.08 15.05 6.37
CA GLY A 256 7.38 15.36 4.96
C GLY A 256 7.64 16.85 4.68
N ASN A 257 7.12 17.74 5.52
CA ASN A 257 7.34 19.19 5.42
C ASN A 257 8.55 19.70 6.20
N THR A 258 9.05 18.95 7.18
CA THR A 258 10.09 19.39 8.12
C THR A 258 11.39 18.62 7.98
N MET A 259 11.36 17.45 7.34
CA MET A 259 12.52 16.58 7.21
C MET A 259 13.63 17.19 6.35
N ASN A 260 14.89 16.96 6.73
CA ASN A 260 16.05 17.23 5.90
C ASN A 260 16.17 16.13 4.84
N LYS A 261 15.64 16.38 3.65
CA LYS A 261 15.60 15.40 2.55
C LYS A 261 16.95 14.84 2.14
N GLY A 262 18.08 15.51 2.40
CA GLY A 262 19.42 14.96 2.11
C GLY A 262 19.99 14.06 3.20
N GLN A 263 19.38 14.04 4.38
CA GLN A 263 19.86 13.32 5.57
C GLN A 263 18.80 12.41 6.19
N GLU A 264 17.56 12.50 5.73
CA GLU A 264 16.42 11.78 6.30
C GLU A 264 15.54 11.16 5.21
N MET A 265 14.90 10.05 5.54
CA MET A 265 14.06 9.30 4.61
C MET A 265 12.83 8.72 5.31
N CYS A 266 11.63 8.94 4.76
CA CYS A 266 10.44 8.23 5.22
C CYS A 266 10.48 6.78 4.72
N VAL A 267 10.18 5.83 5.59
CA VAL A 267 10.33 4.40 5.33
C VAL A 267 9.13 3.61 5.84
N GLU A 268 8.83 2.49 5.18
CA GLU A 268 7.81 1.54 5.63
C GLU A 268 8.30 0.09 5.51
N PHE A 269 8.07 -0.69 6.57
CA PHE A 269 8.64 -2.02 6.78
C PHE A 269 7.57 -3.09 6.74
N ALA A 270 7.92 -4.27 6.23
CA ALA A 270 7.21 -5.51 6.55
C ALA A 270 7.70 -6.04 7.91
N LEU A 271 6.83 -6.04 8.92
CA LEU A 271 7.20 -6.47 10.28
C LEU A 271 7.46 -7.98 10.40
N SER A 272 6.83 -8.79 9.55
CA SER A 272 6.82 -10.25 9.68
C SER A 272 7.09 -10.93 8.35
N SER A 273 7.64 -12.16 8.41
CA SER A 273 7.89 -13.01 7.22
C SER A 273 6.60 -13.43 6.49
N GLY A 274 5.43 -13.24 7.12
CA GLY A 274 4.12 -13.44 6.47
C GLY A 274 3.71 -12.32 5.51
N THR A 275 4.50 -11.25 5.40
CA THR A 275 4.25 -10.13 4.51
C THR A 275 5.56 -9.64 3.92
N SER A 276 5.51 -9.15 2.69
CA SER A 276 6.64 -8.52 2.03
C SER A 276 6.32 -7.07 1.72
N LYS A 277 7.36 -6.26 1.58
CA LYS A 277 7.24 -4.87 1.15
C LYS A 277 8.11 -4.64 -0.07
N ILE A 278 7.62 -5.15 -1.19
CA ILE A 278 8.32 -5.08 -2.48
C ILE A 278 8.26 -3.68 -3.09
N GLY A 279 7.21 -2.92 -2.82
CA GLY A 279 6.94 -1.58 -3.35
C GLY A 279 5.74 -0.94 -2.65
N SER A 280 5.41 0.29 -3.06
CA SER A 280 4.19 0.97 -2.64
C SER A 280 3.00 0.50 -3.48
N CYS A 281 1.80 0.39 -2.90
CA CYS A 281 0.58 0.23 -3.68
C CYS A 281 0.29 1.52 -4.49
N ILE A 282 -0.58 1.44 -5.49
CA ILE A 282 -0.96 2.61 -6.31
C ILE A 282 -1.41 3.81 -5.46
N PRO A 283 -2.34 3.69 -4.49
CA PRO A 283 -2.78 4.87 -3.73
C PRO A 283 -1.67 5.47 -2.86
N CYS A 284 -0.82 4.66 -2.21
CA CYS A 284 0.39 5.15 -1.55
C CYS A 284 1.30 5.91 -2.53
N SER A 285 1.54 5.36 -3.72
CA SER A 285 2.45 5.93 -4.71
C SER A 285 1.95 7.28 -5.25
N ILE A 286 0.63 7.43 -5.43
CA ILE A 286 -0.01 8.70 -5.79
C ILE A 286 0.23 9.75 -4.69
N PHE A 287 0.01 9.39 -3.42
CA PHE A 287 0.26 10.30 -2.29
C PHE A 287 1.73 10.68 -2.15
N MET A 288 2.63 9.71 -2.28
CA MET A 288 4.08 9.90 -2.26
C MET A 288 4.54 10.85 -3.37
N GLU A 289 4.07 10.66 -4.61
CA GLU A 289 4.38 11.56 -5.72
C GLU A 289 3.84 12.97 -5.48
N ALA A 290 2.58 13.10 -5.04
CA ALA A 290 1.96 14.39 -4.75
C ALA A 290 2.71 15.17 -3.64
N SER A 291 3.33 14.43 -2.71
CA SER A 291 4.15 14.99 -1.63
C SER A 291 5.57 15.38 -2.09
N GLY A 292 5.93 15.09 -3.35
CA GLY A 292 7.26 15.33 -3.89
C GLY A 292 8.31 14.33 -3.39
N MET A 293 7.88 13.18 -2.88
CA MET A 293 8.72 12.10 -2.36
C MET A 293 8.31 10.76 -2.98
N PRO A 294 8.59 10.56 -4.28
CA PRO A 294 8.05 9.42 -5.04
C PRO A 294 8.50 8.07 -4.48
N ALA A 295 7.68 7.05 -4.73
CA ALA A 295 7.96 5.69 -4.32
C ALA A 295 9.21 5.14 -5.03
N THR A 296 10.02 4.37 -4.31
CA THR A 296 11.14 3.61 -4.89
C THR A 296 10.66 2.66 -5.99
N ALA A 297 9.55 1.98 -5.74
CA ALA A 297 8.85 1.12 -6.68
C ALA A 297 7.36 1.08 -6.35
N THR A 298 6.54 0.74 -7.34
CA THR A 298 5.09 0.61 -7.23
C THR A 298 4.67 -0.78 -7.72
N HIS A 299 3.82 -1.47 -6.97
CA HIS A 299 3.26 -2.76 -7.37
C HIS A 299 1.77 -2.65 -7.72
N LEU A 300 1.28 -3.56 -8.57
CA LEU A 300 -0.11 -3.62 -9.01
C LEU A 300 -0.99 -4.52 -8.11
N GLY A 301 -0.64 -4.62 -6.82
CA GLY A 301 -1.36 -5.43 -5.85
C GLY A 301 -2.55 -4.70 -5.22
N CYS A 302 -2.99 -5.18 -4.06
CA CYS A 302 -4.06 -4.57 -3.27
C CYS A 302 -3.66 -3.17 -2.75
N GLY A 303 -4.54 -2.20 -2.90
CA GLY A 303 -4.47 -0.87 -2.27
C GLY A 303 -5.71 -0.61 -1.42
N ASP A 304 -6.25 -1.69 -0.85
CA ASP A 304 -7.62 -1.75 -0.35
C ASP A 304 -7.77 -1.00 0.97
N ASN A 305 -8.93 -0.36 1.15
CA ASN A 305 -9.27 0.47 2.30
C ASN A 305 -8.22 1.57 2.60
N TRP A 306 -7.36 1.95 1.66
CA TRP A 306 -6.30 2.92 1.89
C TRP A 306 -6.86 4.32 2.16
N SER A 307 -6.25 5.08 3.08
CA SER A 307 -6.58 6.49 3.26
C SER A 307 -5.44 7.33 3.85
N ILE A 308 -5.76 8.61 4.08
CA ILE A 308 -4.91 9.60 4.74
C ILE A 308 -5.41 9.82 6.18
N PRO A 309 -4.52 9.94 7.17
CA PRO A 309 -4.88 10.20 8.56
C PRO A 309 -5.86 11.35 8.73
N ASN A 310 -7.03 11.06 9.31
CA ASN A 310 -8.06 12.03 9.68
C ASN A 310 -8.31 13.11 8.61
N LEU A 311 -8.62 12.67 7.39
CA LEU A 311 -8.77 13.50 6.20
C LEU A 311 -9.63 14.77 6.43
N GLU A 312 -10.75 14.64 7.12
CA GLU A 312 -11.65 15.77 7.43
C GLU A 312 -10.96 16.84 8.27
N ARG A 313 -10.23 16.45 9.32
CA ARG A 313 -9.45 17.42 10.12
C ARG A 313 -8.24 17.96 9.36
N GLN A 314 -7.76 17.24 8.35
CA GLN A 314 -6.59 17.57 7.55
C GLN A 314 -6.93 18.21 6.20
N GLN A 315 -8.19 18.55 5.91
CA GLN A 315 -8.62 19.07 4.60
C GLN A 315 -7.89 20.37 4.21
N GLY A 316 -7.46 21.16 5.20
CA GLY A 316 -6.64 22.37 5.02
C GLY A 316 -5.14 22.10 4.85
N HIS A 317 -4.67 20.88 5.12
CA HIS A 317 -3.26 20.53 5.12
C HIS A 317 -2.70 20.51 3.70
N MET A 318 -1.52 21.11 3.51
CA MET A 318 -0.90 21.26 2.19
C MET A 318 -0.72 19.91 1.46
N LEU A 319 -0.29 18.86 2.17
CA LEU A 319 -0.09 17.53 1.57
C LEU A 319 -1.41 16.89 1.13
N VAL A 320 -2.50 17.13 1.87
CA VAL A 320 -3.84 16.64 1.50
C VAL A 320 -4.32 17.34 0.24
N ARG A 321 -4.20 18.68 0.18
CA ARG A 321 -4.58 19.45 -1.02
C ARG A 321 -3.80 19.01 -2.25
N ARG A 322 -2.48 18.88 -2.13
CA ARG A 322 -1.62 18.37 -3.22
C ARG A 322 -2.04 16.99 -3.69
N TRP A 323 -2.38 16.10 -2.76
CA TRP A 323 -2.88 14.76 -3.11
C TRP A 323 -4.23 14.83 -3.83
N GLN A 324 -5.19 15.60 -3.35
CA GLN A 324 -6.50 15.79 -4.00
C GLN A 324 -6.35 16.35 -5.42
N GLU A 325 -5.50 17.36 -5.59
CA GLU A 325 -5.15 17.93 -6.91
C GLU A 325 -4.49 16.88 -7.82
N TYR A 326 -3.58 16.06 -7.27
CA TYR A 326 -2.88 15.04 -8.04
C TYR A 326 -3.78 13.88 -8.44
N VAL A 327 -4.72 13.45 -7.59
CA VAL A 327 -5.76 12.48 -7.93
C VAL A 327 -6.61 12.99 -9.08
N ASN A 328 -7.07 14.24 -9.01
CA ASN A 328 -7.81 14.89 -10.10
C ASN A 328 -7.01 14.93 -11.41
N SER A 329 -5.73 15.31 -11.34
CA SER A 329 -4.83 15.29 -12.49
C SER A 329 -4.69 13.88 -13.09
N CYS A 330 -4.48 12.87 -12.24
CA CYS A 330 -4.38 11.48 -12.66
C CYS A 330 -5.67 11.03 -13.35
N TYR A 331 -6.83 11.27 -12.74
CA TYR A 331 -8.12 10.94 -13.35
C TYR A 331 -8.32 11.60 -14.71
N ASN A 332 -8.06 12.89 -14.84
CA ASN A 332 -8.20 13.62 -16.10
C ASN A 332 -7.30 13.04 -17.19
N LYS A 333 -6.05 12.72 -16.85
CA LYS A 333 -5.14 12.08 -17.79
C LYS A 333 -5.56 10.65 -18.15
N GLY A 334 -6.06 9.89 -17.18
CA GLY A 334 -6.64 8.57 -17.43
C GLY A 334 -7.81 8.64 -18.40
N CYS A 335 -8.75 9.57 -18.18
CA CYS A 335 -9.86 9.83 -19.08
C CYS A 335 -9.39 10.19 -20.49
N GLU A 336 -8.38 11.06 -20.63
CA GLU A 336 -7.80 11.43 -21.93
C GLU A 336 -7.26 10.20 -22.69
N LEU A 337 -6.53 9.31 -22.00
CA LEU A 337 -5.91 8.13 -22.60
C LEU A 337 -6.92 7.02 -22.90
N LEU A 338 -7.94 6.86 -22.06
CA LEU A 338 -8.93 5.79 -22.18
C LEU A 338 -10.08 6.15 -23.12
N ARG A 339 -10.48 7.43 -23.23
CA ARG A 339 -11.65 7.86 -24.01
C ARG A 339 -11.69 7.38 -25.46
N PRO A 340 -10.58 7.34 -26.23
CA PRO A 340 -10.60 6.84 -27.60
C PRO A 340 -11.04 5.37 -27.73
N LYS A 341 -10.89 4.58 -26.67
CA LYS A 341 -11.12 3.12 -26.70
C LYS A 341 -12.23 2.65 -25.75
N TYR A 342 -12.56 3.44 -24.73
CA TYR A 342 -13.43 3.06 -23.61
C TYR A 342 -14.46 4.15 -23.27
N SER A 343 -14.92 4.93 -24.25
CA SER A 343 -15.84 6.06 -24.05
C SER A 343 -17.14 5.69 -23.33
N THR A 344 -17.78 4.57 -23.72
CA THR A 344 -19.01 4.06 -23.08
C THR A 344 -18.77 3.70 -21.61
N LEU A 345 -17.62 3.09 -21.31
CA LEU A 345 -17.26 2.71 -19.95
C LEU A 345 -17.04 3.95 -19.07
N LEU A 346 -16.33 4.96 -19.59
CA LEU A 346 -16.09 6.22 -18.89
C LEU A 346 -17.34 7.07 -18.70
N ALA A 347 -18.38 6.89 -19.52
CA ALA A 347 -19.65 7.61 -19.35
C ALA A 347 -20.27 7.35 -17.96
N THR A 348 -20.02 6.17 -17.37
CA THR A 348 -20.48 5.83 -16.01
C THR A 348 -19.84 6.71 -14.92
N LEU A 349 -18.67 7.29 -15.19
CA LEU A 349 -17.94 8.17 -14.26
C LEU A 349 -18.22 9.66 -14.51
N GLY A 350 -18.90 10.01 -15.63
CA GLY A 350 -19.10 11.39 -16.09
C GLY A 350 -19.93 12.28 -15.15
N THR A 351 -20.46 11.73 -14.06
CA THR A 351 -21.23 12.45 -13.04
C THR A 351 -20.42 12.84 -11.79
N ILE A 352 -19.19 12.34 -11.66
CA ILE A 352 -18.33 12.64 -10.51
C ILE A 352 -17.64 14.00 -10.74
N ASN A 353 -17.93 14.97 -9.88
CA ASN A 353 -17.27 16.27 -9.95
C ASN A 353 -15.87 16.21 -9.31
N SER A 354 -14.99 17.13 -9.72
CA SER A 354 -13.59 17.16 -9.25
C SER A 354 -13.41 17.44 -7.76
N GLY A 355 -14.39 18.12 -7.14
CA GLY A 355 -14.34 18.47 -5.72
C GLY A 355 -14.45 17.26 -4.80
N ILE A 356 -15.25 16.28 -5.19
CA ILE A 356 -15.50 15.05 -4.41
C ILE A 356 -14.75 13.83 -4.92
N LEU A 357 -14.21 13.88 -6.15
CA LEU A 357 -13.53 12.77 -6.80
C LEU A 357 -12.49 12.07 -5.90
N PRO A 358 -11.65 12.78 -5.12
CA PRO A 358 -10.71 12.13 -4.21
C PRO A 358 -11.40 11.27 -3.15
N ASP A 359 -12.53 11.70 -2.60
CA ASP A 359 -13.27 10.96 -1.58
C ASP A 359 -13.99 9.75 -2.18
N VAL A 360 -14.56 9.92 -3.39
CA VAL A 360 -15.13 8.81 -4.16
C VAL A 360 -14.06 7.77 -4.51
N PHE A 361 -12.84 8.20 -4.83
CA PHE A 361 -11.72 7.30 -5.06
C PHE A 361 -11.35 6.51 -3.80
N LEU A 362 -11.32 7.15 -2.62
CA LEU A 362 -11.07 6.44 -1.36
C LEU A 362 -12.13 5.37 -1.07
N GLU A 363 -13.41 5.67 -1.31
CA GLU A 363 -14.47 4.67 -1.12
C GLU A 363 -14.42 3.56 -2.19
N ALA A 364 -14.02 3.86 -3.42
CA ALA A 364 -13.82 2.84 -4.45
C ALA A 364 -12.76 1.79 -4.06
N LEU A 365 -11.75 2.19 -3.28
CA LEU A 365 -10.72 1.28 -2.74
C LEU A 365 -11.26 0.32 -1.67
N THR A 366 -12.48 0.51 -1.17
CA THR A 366 -13.11 -0.42 -0.21
C THR A 366 -13.74 -1.64 -0.89
N TYR A 367 -13.88 -1.64 -2.22
CA TYR A 367 -14.20 -2.84 -2.99
C TYR A 367 -12.95 -3.69 -3.17
N GLU A 368 -12.52 -4.40 -2.13
CA GLU A 368 -11.18 -5.03 -2.06
C GLU A 368 -10.82 -5.87 -3.30
N LYS A 369 -9.75 -5.47 -4.02
CA LYS A 369 -9.27 -6.15 -5.23
C LYS A 369 -7.88 -5.65 -5.65
N PRO A 370 -6.97 -6.53 -6.11
CA PRO A 370 -5.68 -6.12 -6.67
C PRO A 370 -5.83 -5.20 -7.89
N PHE A 371 -5.01 -4.15 -7.99
CA PHE A 371 -5.05 -3.21 -9.12
C PHE A 371 -4.83 -3.89 -10.47
N ILE A 372 -3.98 -4.92 -10.54
CA ILE A 372 -3.82 -5.69 -11.78
C ILE A 372 -5.17 -6.27 -12.25
N GLU A 373 -5.97 -6.84 -11.36
CA GLU A 373 -7.27 -7.40 -11.72
C GLU A 373 -8.26 -6.30 -12.11
N ARG A 374 -8.32 -5.18 -11.38
CA ARG A 374 -9.17 -4.03 -11.73
C ARG A 374 -8.88 -3.52 -13.14
N MET A 375 -7.60 -3.35 -13.44
CA MET A 375 -7.15 -2.87 -14.74
C MET A 375 -7.38 -3.91 -15.84
N MET A 376 -7.19 -5.19 -15.56
CA MET A 376 -7.50 -6.26 -16.52
C MET A 376 -9.00 -6.29 -16.83
N ASN A 377 -9.86 -6.22 -15.81
CA ASN A 377 -11.31 -6.18 -15.99
C ASN A 377 -11.73 -4.96 -16.80
N THR A 378 -11.14 -3.80 -16.56
CA THR A 378 -11.49 -2.54 -17.23
C THR A 378 -10.94 -2.47 -18.66
N LEU A 379 -9.66 -2.81 -18.86
CA LEU A 379 -8.97 -2.64 -20.15
C LEU A 379 -9.26 -3.77 -21.14
N LYS A 380 -9.74 -4.93 -20.68
CA LYS A 380 -10.22 -6.01 -21.56
C LYS A 380 -11.63 -5.78 -22.09
N GLN A 381 -12.43 -4.94 -21.43
CA GLN A 381 -13.78 -4.61 -21.87
C GLN A 381 -13.70 -3.74 -23.14
N VAL A 382 -13.64 -4.42 -24.29
CA VAL A 382 -13.85 -3.88 -25.63
C VAL A 382 -14.80 -4.81 -26.35
#